data_AF-A0A2B8B594-F1
#
_entry.id   AF-A0A2B8B594-F1
#
_cell.length_a   1.000
_cell.length_b   1.000
_cell.length_c   1.000
_cell.angle_alpha   90.00
_cell.angle_beta   90.00
_cell.angle_gamma   90.00
#
_symmetry.space_group_name_H-M   'P 1'
#
loop_
_entity.id
_entity.type
_entity.pdbx_description
1 polymer ?
#
loop_
_entity_poly.entity_id
_entity_poly.type
_entity_poly.pdbx_seq_one_letter_code
_entity_poly.pdbx_strand_id
1 'polypeptide(L)'
;MGVMGDRTERLGRTLADSGVRNGDEVIVPSFGTADVAEAVRLAGAVPVFADIEADSYCLDPSAVSAAVTPRTAAIVPAHQFGHRADLAGIGETARRHGLLIVEFEESESTAAETLVRQENAAYLTARLKGVVTPEVAPGAGHTYQQYVVRIPGNGRPDRDAFALVLRSRGIPCRVPVQTPVHRMPRFRRPDSLTQPAWLPETERASDECLALPVEAGLRKRDLHRLAGACNALGGLLQPAA
;
A
#
# COMPACT_ATOMS: atom_id res chain seq x y z
N MET A 1 6.36 13.71 -18.67
CA MET A 1 7.50 12.85 -18.31
C MET A 1 7.93 13.28 -16.93
N GLY A 2 7.31 12.69 -15.90
CA GLY A 2 7.53 13.10 -14.50
C GLY A 2 8.95 12.79 -14.09
N VAL A 3 9.56 13.66 -13.29
CA VAL A 3 10.91 13.50 -12.73
C VAL A 3 11.00 12.11 -12.10
N MET A 4 11.80 11.23 -12.70
CA MET A 4 12.16 9.93 -12.11
C MET A 4 12.80 10.24 -10.75
N GLY A 5 12.27 9.66 -9.67
CA GLY A 5 12.75 9.97 -8.32
C GLY A 5 14.11 9.32 -8.03
N ASP A 6 14.96 10.00 -7.25
CA ASP A 6 16.26 9.48 -6.76
C ASP A 6 16.14 8.08 -6.11
N ARG A 7 15.02 7.81 -5.44
CA ARG A 7 14.75 6.50 -4.80
C ARG A 7 14.57 5.37 -5.80
N THR A 8 13.90 5.63 -6.92
CA THR A 8 13.67 4.66 -7.99
C THR A 8 14.99 4.23 -8.63
N GLU A 9 15.86 5.21 -8.93
CA GLU A 9 17.19 4.95 -9.48
C GLU A 9 18.08 4.20 -8.48
N ARG A 10 18.03 4.59 -7.21
CA ARG A 10 18.76 3.91 -6.13
C ARG A 10 18.35 2.45 -5.99
N LEU A 11 17.06 2.17 -5.91
CA LEU A 11 16.55 0.80 -5.82
C LEU A 11 16.97 -0.03 -7.06
N GLY A 12 16.85 0.54 -8.26
CA GLY A 12 17.25 -0.13 -9.50
C GLY A 12 18.74 -0.48 -9.50
N ARG A 13 19.59 0.44 -9.04
CA ARG A 13 21.02 0.18 -8.88
C ARG A 13 21.31 -0.88 -7.82
N THR A 14 20.66 -0.82 -6.66
CA THR A 14 20.83 -1.82 -5.59
C THR A 14 20.46 -3.22 -6.07
N LEU A 15 19.38 -3.38 -6.85
CA LEU A 15 19.01 -4.67 -7.44
C LEU A 15 20.10 -5.18 -8.39
N ALA A 16 20.58 -4.34 -9.30
CA ALA A 16 21.63 -4.71 -10.24
C ALA A 16 22.95 -5.08 -9.53
N ASP A 17 23.39 -4.25 -8.58
CA ASP A 17 24.61 -4.47 -7.79
C ASP A 17 24.52 -5.72 -6.90
N SER A 18 23.31 -6.10 -6.48
CA SER A 18 23.06 -7.33 -5.71
C SER A 18 23.02 -8.59 -6.58
N GLY A 19 23.16 -8.46 -7.91
CA GLY A 19 23.28 -9.58 -8.83
C GLY A 19 22.01 -9.95 -9.61
N VAL A 20 20.95 -9.13 -9.53
CA VAL A 20 19.76 -9.30 -10.40
C VAL A 20 20.17 -9.05 -11.85
N ARG A 21 19.82 -9.97 -12.74
CA ARG A 21 20.21 -9.97 -14.16
C ARG A 21 19.06 -9.58 -15.07
N ASN A 22 19.41 -9.29 -16.32
CA ASN A 22 18.44 -8.97 -17.35
C ASN A 22 17.50 -10.16 -17.59
N GLY A 23 16.18 -9.91 -17.51
CA GLY A 23 15.15 -10.94 -17.67
C GLY A 23 14.81 -11.73 -16.41
N ASP A 24 15.52 -11.53 -15.29
CA ASP A 24 15.13 -12.11 -14.00
C ASP A 24 13.77 -11.58 -13.54
N GLU A 25 13.06 -12.36 -12.75
CA GLU A 25 11.78 -11.96 -12.16
C GLU A 25 12.00 -11.39 -10.75
N VAL A 26 11.35 -10.26 -10.45
CA VAL A 26 11.36 -9.63 -9.13
C VAL A 26 9.93 -9.47 -8.65
N ILE A 27 9.60 -10.06 -7.50
CA ILE A 27 8.27 -9.99 -6.91
C ILE A 27 8.08 -8.65 -6.22
N VAL A 28 7.01 -7.93 -6.55
CA VAL A 28 6.71 -6.57 -6.08
C VAL A 28 5.21 -6.42 -5.77
N PRO A 29 4.81 -5.50 -4.87
CA PRO A 29 3.39 -5.20 -4.69
C PRO A 29 2.84 -4.45 -5.91
N SER A 30 1.57 -4.68 -6.22
CA SER A 30 0.86 -3.83 -7.18
C SER A 30 0.10 -2.67 -6.53
N PHE A 31 -0.15 -2.71 -5.23
CA PHE A 31 -0.82 -1.64 -4.51
C PHE A 31 0.24 -0.69 -3.94
N GLY A 32 0.34 0.51 -4.50
CA GLY A 32 1.34 1.51 -4.09
C GLY A 32 1.82 2.37 -5.27
N THR A 33 2.99 3.00 -5.10
CA THR A 33 3.66 3.73 -6.19
C THR A 33 4.15 2.80 -7.30
N ALA A 34 4.23 3.32 -8.53
CA ALA A 34 4.85 2.63 -9.66
C ALA A 34 6.39 2.60 -9.58
N ASP A 35 6.99 3.36 -8.66
CA ASP A 35 8.45 3.49 -8.54
C ASP A 35 9.14 2.15 -8.33
N VAL A 36 8.55 1.26 -7.53
CA VAL A 36 9.14 -0.08 -7.27
C VAL A 36 9.22 -0.89 -8.56
N ALA A 37 8.13 -0.96 -9.32
CA ALA A 37 8.09 -1.71 -10.58
C ALA A 37 8.95 -1.06 -11.67
N GLU A 38 9.09 0.27 -11.66
CA GLU A 38 9.98 0.99 -12.55
C GLU A 38 11.46 0.72 -12.21
N ALA A 39 11.82 0.70 -10.93
CA ALA A 39 13.16 0.36 -10.47
C ALA A 39 13.58 -1.05 -10.92
N VAL A 40 12.67 -2.02 -10.84
CA VAL A 40 12.88 -3.38 -11.38
C VAL A 40 13.16 -3.35 -12.88
N ARG A 41 12.39 -2.57 -13.66
CA ARG A 41 12.62 -2.43 -15.10
C ARG A 41 13.95 -1.73 -15.41
N LEU A 42 14.34 -0.74 -14.62
CA LEU A 42 15.63 -0.05 -14.75
C LEU A 42 16.81 -1.00 -14.51
N ALA A 43 16.65 -1.97 -13.61
CA ALA A 43 17.63 -3.06 -13.40
C ALA A 43 17.66 -4.08 -14.56
N GLY A 44 16.79 -3.95 -15.57
CA GLY A 44 16.65 -4.91 -16.67
C GLY A 44 15.82 -6.14 -16.34
N ALA A 45 15.21 -6.19 -15.15
CA ALA A 45 14.40 -7.31 -14.68
C ALA A 45 12.90 -7.13 -15.00
N VAL A 46 12.12 -8.15 -14.70
CA VAL A 46 10.68 -8.21 -14.94
C VAL A 46 9.92 -8.16 -13.61
N PRO A 47 9.07 -7.13 -13.37
CA PRO A 47 8.23 -7.12 -12.19
C PRO A 47 7.15 -8.20 -12.28
N VAL A 48 7.04 -9.00 -11.22
CA VAL A 48 5.97 -9.97 -10.98
C VAL A 48 5.13 -9.44 -9.83
N PHE A 49 3.86 -9.16 -10.07
CA PHE A 49 2.98 -8.62 -9.05
C PHE A 49 2.41 -9.72 -8.16
N ALA A 50 2.57 -9.58 -6.84
CA ALA A 50 1.91 -10.41 -5.84
C ALA A 50 0.87 -9.58 -5.06
N ASP A 51 -0.13 -10.27 -4.52
CA ASP A 51 -1.23 -9.63 -3.81
C ASP A 51 -0.81 -9.17 -2.41
N ILE A 52 -1.71 -8.44 -1.77
CA ILE A 52 -1.48 -7.79 -0.48
C ILE A 52 -2.33 -8.40 0.62
N GLU A 53 -1.92 -8.22 1.86
CA GLU A 53 -2.80 -8.51 3.00
C GLU A 53 -3.89 -7.43 3.12
N ALA A 54 -5.06 -7.81 3.62
CA ALA A 54 -6.22 -6.93 3.65
C ALA A 54 -6.09 -5.77 4.66
N ASP A 55 -5.30 -5.96 5.72
CA ASP A 55 -5.10 -5.07 6.86
C ASP A 55 -3.84 -4.21 6.71
N SER A 56 -2.70 -4.84 6.39
CA SER A 56 -1.38 -4.22 6.29
C SER A 56 -1.19 -3.45 4.99
N TYR A 57 -1.91 -3.90 3.94
CA TYR A 57 -1.71 -3.54 2.53
C TYR A 57 -0.32 -3.88 1.98
N CYS A 58 0.58 -4.43 2.80
CA CYS A 58 1.90 -4.91 2.38
C CYS A 58 1.75 -6.23 1.60
N LEU A 59 2.83 -6.65 0.94
CA LEU A 59 2.87 -7.94 0.25
C LEU A 59 2.47 -9.09 1.18
N ASP A 60 1.49 -9.89 0.76
CA ASP A 60 1.11 -11.13 1.46
C ASP A 60 2.21 -12.19 1.28
N PRO A 61 2.82 -12.69 2.37
CA PRO A 61 3.82 -13.76 2.30
C PRO A 61 3.36 -15.00 1.52
N SER A 62 2.07 -15.34 1.58
CA SER A 62 1.49 -16.48 0.86
C SER A 62 1.43 -16.20 -0.65
N ALA A 63 0.96 -15.01 -1.04
CA ALA A 63 0.97 -14.57 -2.43
C ALA A 63 2.39 -14.48 -3.00
N VAL A 64 3.36 -14.02 -2.20
CA VAL A 64 4.79 -14.02 -2.57
C VAL A 64 5.27 -15.45 -2.83
N SER A 65 4.99 -16.40 -1.93
CA SER A 65 5.37 -17.80 -2.12
C SER A 65 4.77 -18.41 -3.39
N ALA A 66 3.50 -18.10 -3.68
CA ALA A 66 2.82 -18.58 -4.88
C ALA A 66 3.35 -17.96 -6.19
N ALA A 67 3.94 -16.76 -6.13
CA ALA A 67 4.47 -16.05 -7.28
C ALA A 67 5.90 -16.48 -7.68
N VAL A 68 6.57 -17.31 -6.87
CA VAL A 68 7.93 -17.77 -7.14
C VAL A 68 7.96 -18.69 -8.38
N THR A 69 8.90 -18.43 -9.27
CA THR A 69 9.23 -19.25 -10.44
C THR A 69 10.74 -19.55 -10.47
N PRO A 70 11.22 -20.44 -11.36
CA PRO A 70 12.65 -20.65 -11.56
C PRO A 70 13.43 -19.40 -12.02
N ARG A 71 12.74 -18.33 -12.48
CA ARG A 71 13.37 -17.05 -12.86
C ARG A 71 13.36 -16.02 -11.73
N THR A 72 12.69 -16.29 -10.61
CA THR A 72 12.62 -15.33 -9.51
C THR A 72 14.00 -15.18 -8.88
N ALA A 73 14.49 -13.94 -8.83
CA ALA A 73 15.79 -13.60 -8.25
C ALA A 73 15.67 -12.76 -6.98
N ALA A 74 14.60 -11.96 -6.85
CA ALA A 74 14.43 -11.06 -5.72
C ALA A 74 12.95 -10.80 -5.37
N ILE A 75 12.75 -10.28 -4.17
CA ILE A 75 11.49 -9.75 -3.66
C ILE A 75 11.76 -8.33 -3.17
N VAL A 76 10.92 -7.37 -3.57
CA VAL A 76 10.97 -5.98 -3.08
C VAL A 76 9.71 -5.69 -2.27
N PRO A 77 9.74 -5.93 -0.95
CA PRO A 77 8.67 -5.48 -0.08
C PRO A 77 8.67 -3.95 0.01
N ALA A 78 7.48 -3.37 0.03
CA ALA A 78 7.28 -1.95 0.30
C ALA A 78 6.47 -1.80 1.60
N HIS A 79 6.90 -0.89 2.48
CA HIS A 79 6.18 -0.56 3.71
C HIS A 79 5.02 0.38 3.39
N GLN A 80 3.80 -0.14 3.35
CA GLN A 80 2.65 0.60 2.86
C GLN A 80 2.10 1.57 3.90
N PHE A 81 2.02 2.85 3.55
CA PHE A 81 1.42 3.90 4.40
C PHE A 81 2.03 4.05 5.80
N GLY A 82 3.25 3.53 5.98
CA GLY A 82 3.95 3.47 7.26
C GLY A 82 3.76 2.17 8.03
N HIS A 83 2.94 1.24 7.54
CA HIS A 83 2.86 -0.12 8.05
C HIS A 83 4.03 -0.96 7.53
N ARG A 84 4.71 -1.68 8.42
CA ARG A 84 5.85 -2.51 8.06
C ARG A 84 5.38 -3.81 7.39
N ALA A 85 6.10 -4.25 6.37
CA ALA A 85 5.86 -5.53 5.72
C ALA A 85 6.31 -6.68 6.63
N ASP A 86 5.66 -7.85 6.52
CA ASP A 86 6.08 -9.06 7.22
C ASP A 86 7.37 -9.65 6.60
N LEU A 87 8.51 -9.08 7.00
CA LEU A 87 9.82 -9.55 6.55
C LEU A 87 10.16 -10.95 7.09
N ALA A 88 9.51 -11.40 8.18
CA ALA A 88 9.74 -12.75 8.70
C ALA A 88 9.08 -13.78 7.78
N GLY A 89 7.80 -13.59 7.44
CA GLY A 89 7.07 -14.43 6.49
C GLY A 89 7.67 -14.39 5.09
N ILE A 90 8.01 -13.20 4.58
CA ILE A 90 8.69 -13.05 3.28
C ILE A 90 10.10 -13.69 3.32
N GLY A 91 10.81 -13.53 4.43
CA GLY A 91 12.14 -14.10 4.67
C GLY A 91 12.17 -15.63 4.64
N GLU A 92 11.11 -16.30 5.09
CA GLU A 92 10.97 -17.76 4.99
C GLU A 92 11.02 -18.22 3.53
N THR A 93 10.23 -17.58 2.65
CA THR A 93 10.21 -17.86 1.22
C THR A 93 11.56 -17.52 0.58
N ALA A 94 12.13 -16.37 0.89
CA ALA A 94 13.41 -15.94 0.33
C ALA A 94 14.53 -16.92 0.68
N ARG A 95 14.65 -17.35 1.94
CA ARG A 95 15.66 -18.34 2.35
C ARG A 95 15.47 -19.69 1.67
N ARG A 96 14.22 -20.16 1.53
CA ARG A 96 13.91 -21.44 0.89
C ARG A 96 14.33 -21.48 -0.58
N HIS A 97 14.18 -20.36 -1.27
CA HIS A 97 14.41 -20.26 -2.72
C HIS A 97 15.71 -19.53 -3.09
N GLY A 98 16.49 -19.08 -2.12
CA GLY A 98 17.73 -18.34 -2.37
C GLY A 98 17.52 -16.95 -2.98
N LEU A 99 16.40 -16.29 -2.66
CA LEU A 99 16.01 -15.00 -3.23
C LEU A 99 16.60 -13.84 -2.42
N LEU A 100 16.92 -12.74 -3.11
CA LEU A 100 17.28 -11.48 -2.48
C LEU A 100 16.05 -10.77 -1.93
N ILE A 101 16.19 -10.08 -0.80
CA ILE A 101 15.20 -9.11 -0.30
C ILE A 101 15.83 -7.73 -0.34
N VAL A 102 15.19 -6.80 -1.04
CA VAL A 102 15.61 -5.39 -1.06
C VAL A 102 14.41 -4.55 -0.67
N GLU A 103 14.46 -3.90 0.48
CA GLU A 103 13.33 -3.11 0.99
C GLU A 103 13.18 -1.78 0.24
N PHE A 104 11.93 -1.33 0.09
CA PHE A 104 11.61 0.00 -0.44
C PHE A 104 10.83 0.82 0.59
N GLU A 105 11.35 2.01 0.91
CA GLU A 105 10.73 2.94 1.86
C GLU A 105 10.27 4.22 1.16
N GLU A 106 8.97 4.54 1.29
CA GLU A 106 8.33 5.66 0.59
C GLU A 106 8.60 7.04 1.22
N SER A 107 8.97 7.12 2.50
CA SER A 107 9.24 8.40 3.14
C SER A 107 10.03 8.22 4.43
N GLU A 108 10.92 9.17 4.68
CA GLU A 108 11.49 9.39 6.01
C GLU A 108 10.58 10.36 6.79
N SER A 109 10.45 10.16 8.09
CA SER A 109 9.84 11.13 9.02
C SER A 109 10.62 11.16 10.32
N THR A 110 10.62 12.30 11.00
CA THR A 110 11.29 12.40 12.30
C THR A 110 10.55 11.58 13.36
N ALA A 111 11.26 11.13 14.40
CA ALA A 111 10.64 10.41 15.51
C ALA A 111 9.51 11.20 16.18
N ALA A 112 9.68 12.52 16.32
CA ALA A 112 8.68 13.42 16.90
C ALA A 112 7.39 13.47 16.07
N GLU A 113 7.50 13.59 14.74
CA GLU A 113 6.33 13.58 13.85
C GLU A 113 5.61 12.24 13.86
N THR A 114 6.37 11.14 13.89
CA THR A 114 5.83 9.78 13.97
C THR A 114 5.01 9.58 15.24
N LEU A 115 5.49 10.05 16.39
CA LEU A 115 4.75 9.97 17.66
C LEU A 115 3.42 10.74 17.60
N VAL A 116 3.41 11.96 17.09
CA VAL A 116 2.18 12.75 16.96
C VAL A 116 1.18 12.08 16.00
N ARG A 117 1.65 11.51 14.88
CA ARG A 117 0.79 10.75 13.96
C ARG A 117 0.19 9.53 14.63
N GLN A 118 0.96 8.80 15.43
CA GLN A 118 0.49 7.65 16.20
C GLN A 118 -0.57 8.04 17.24
N GLU A 119 -0.39 9.17 17.95
CA GLU A 119 -1.39 9.69 18.88
C GLU A 119 -2.70 10.08 18.18
N ASN A 120 -2.59 10.78 17.04
CA ASN A 120 -3.73 11.16 16.21
C ASN A 120 -4.46 9.93 15.67
N ALA A 121 -3.72 8.94 15.17
CA ALA A 121 -4.25 7.67 14.69
C ALA A 121 -4.99 6.92 15.80
N ALA A 122 -4.39 6.80 17.00
CA ALA A 122 -5.03 6.18 18.16
C ALA A 122 -6.33 6.92 18.55
N TYR A 123 -6.33 8.25 18.51
CA TYR A 123 -7.53 9.04 18.77
C TYR A 123 -8.68 8.73 17.80
N LEU A 124 -8.35 8.61 16.51
CA LEU A 124 -9.31 8.28 15.44
C LEU A 124 -9.79 6.83 15.53
N THR A 125 -8.88 5.86 15.68
CA THR A 125 -9.21 4.44 15.80
C THR A 125 -10.20 4.20 16.95
N ALA A 126 -10.03 4.88 18.08
CA ALA A 126 -10.94 4.74 19.22
C ALA A 126 -12.34 5.34 18.99
N ARG A 127 -12.58 6.11 17.92
CA ARG A 127 -13.81 6.91 17.71
C ARG A 127 -14.50 6.67 16.39
N LEU A 128 -13.79 6.21 15.38
CA LEU A 128 -14.36 5.87 14.08
C LEU A 128 -15.19 4.60 14.20
N LYS A 129 -16.42 4.67 13.70
CA LYS A 129 -17.42 3.59 13.64
C LYS A 129 -18.04 3.45 12.26
N GLY A 130 -17.94 4.50 11.44
CA GLY A 130 -18.52 4.54 10.08
C GLY A 130 -17.61 4.02 8.97
N VAL A 131 -16.39 3.58 9.30
CA VAL A 131 -15.38 3.09 8.36
C VAL A 131 -14.60 1.97 9.03
N VAL A 132 -13.95 1.12 8.25
CA VAL A 132 -13.01 0.11 8.77
C VAL A 132 -11.65 0.79 8.96
N THR A 133 -11.15 0.77 10.20
CA THR A 133 -9.87 1.41 10.57
C THR A 133 -8.68 0.48 10.29
N PRO A 134 -7.46 1.04 10.09
CA PRO A 134 -6.26 0.20 10.02
C PRO A 134 -6.11 -0.64 11.29
N GLU A 135 -5.84 -1.93 11.11
CA GLU A 135 -5.45 -2.84 12.18
C GLU A 135 -3.92 -2.98 12.19
N VAL A 136 -3.34 -3.13 13.38
CA VAL A 136 -1.90 -3.34 13.53
C VAL A 136 -1.71 -4.57 14.39
N ALA A 137 -1.17 -5.63 13.81
CA ALA A 137 -0.91 -6.87 14.52
C ALA A 137 0.04 -6.63 15.72
N PRO A 138 -0.08 -7.39 16.83
CA PRO A 138 0.83 -7.28 17.95
C PRO A 138 2.30 -7.44 17.50
N GLY A 139 3.14 -6.44 17.80
CA GLY A 139 4.55 -6.42 17.39
C GLY A 139 4.82 -5.84 16.01
N ALA A 140 3.80 -5.58 15.19
CA ALA A 140 3.95 -4.86 13.93
C ALA A 140 4.15 -3.35 14.18
N GLY A 141 4.99 -2.72 13.37
CA GLY A 141 5.24 -1.28 13.41
C GLY A 141 4.34 -0.52 12.44
N HIS A 142 3.73 0.58 12.88
CA HIS A 142 2.98 1.50 12.03
C HIS A 142 3.37 2.97 12.32
N THR A 143 3.97 3.66 11.35
CA THR A 143 4.37 5.09 11.50
C THR A 143 3.27 6.07 11.11
N TYR A 144 2.21 5.56 10.47
CA TYR A 144 1.02 6.33 10.07
C TYR A 144 1.37 7.51 9.16
N GLN A 145 2.26 7.26 8.19
CA GLN A 145 2.50 8.20 7.09
C GLN A 145 1.18 8.55 6.39
N GLN A 146 0.27 7.57 6.27
CA GLN A 146 -1.12 7.81 5.95
C GLN A 146 -2.01 6.96 6.88
N TYR A 147 -3.16 7.51 7.29
CA TYR A 147 -4.17 6.77 8.02
C TYR A 147 -5.23 6.29 7.03
N VAL A 148 -5.08 5.06 6.54
CA VAL A 148 -5.90 4.51 5.45
C VAL A 148 -7.05 3.70 6.03
N VAL A 149 -8.27 4.16 5.79
CA VAL A 149 -9.51 3.43 6.16
C VAL A 149 -10.11 2.77 4.92
N ARG A 150 -10.88 1.70 5.11
CA ARG A 150 -11.77 1.17 4.06
C ARG A 150 -13.17 1.71 4.24
N ILE A 151 -13.73 2.22 3.15
CA ILE A 151 -15.12 2.67 3.08
C ILE A 151 -16.01 1.43 2.83
N PRO A 152 -16.97 1.13 3.72
CA PRO A 152 -17.90 0.03 3.50
C PRO A 152 -18.85 0.36 2.33
N GLY A 153 -19.43 -0.69 1.75
CA GLY A 153 -20.42 -0.56 0.67
C GLY A 153 -19.95 -1.22 -0.62
N ASN A 154 -20.36 -0.65 -1.74
CA ASN A 154 -20.18 -1.19 -3.10
C ASN A 154 -18.87 -0.74 -3.77
N GLY A 155 -17.79 -0.62 -3.00
CA GLY A 155 -16.47 -0.23 -3.49
C GLY A 155 -16.39 1.22 -3.99
N ARG A 156 -15.85 1.41 -5.20
CA ARG A 156 -15.44 2.74 -5.72
C ARG A 156 -16.54 3.81 -5.70
N PRO A 157 -17.78 3.55 -6.15
CA PRO A 157 -18.84 4.57 -6.11
C PRO A 157 -19.08 5.13 -4.71
N ASP A 158 -19.12 4.26 -3.69
CA ASP A 158 -19.37 4.65 -2.31
C ASP A 158 -18.16 5.34 -1.70
N ARG A 159 -16.95 4.85 -1.99
CA ARG A 159 -15.69 5.52 -1.60
C ARG A 159 -15.61 6.93 -2.17
N ASP A 160 -15.90 7.10 -3.46
CA ASP A 160 -15.83 8.40 -4.15
C ASP A 160 -16.91 9.35 -3.62
N ALA A 161 -18.14 8.87 -3.40
CA ALA A 161 -19.20 9.65 -2.78
C ALA A 161 -18.84 10.08 -1.34
N PHE A 162 -18.29 9.17 -0.53
CA PHE A 162 -17.82 9.45 0.82
C PHE A 162 -16.73 10.54 0.82
N ALA A 163 -15.75 10.39 -0.07
CA ALA A 163 -14.66 11.36 -0.23
C ALA A 163 -15.18 12.74 -0.68
N LEU A 164 -16.16 12.78 -1.58
CA LEU A 164 -16.79 14.02 -2.04
C LEU A 164 -17.45 14.77 -0.87
N VAL A 165 -18.20 14.07 -0.02
CA VAL A 165 -18.89 14.68 1.12
C VAL A 165 -17.93 15.11 2.22
N LEU A 166 -16.85 14.36 2.49
CA LEU A 166 -15.80 14.82 3.40
C LEU A 166 -15.14 16.12 2.90
N ARG A 167 -14.79 16.17 1.62
CA ARG A 167 -14.17 17.37 1.01
C ARG A 167 -15.13 18.56 1.00
N SER A 168 -16.42 18.36 0.74
CA SER A 168 -17.41 19.46 0.80
C SER A 168 -17.57 20.02 2.22
N ARG A 169 -17.26 19.22 3.24
CA ARG A 169 -17.16 19.63 4.64
C ARG A 169 -15.79 20.19 5.02
N GLY A 170 -14.89 20.44 4.07
CA GLY A 170 -13.56 21.02 4.32
C GLY A 170 -12.58 20.06 4.99
N ILE A 171 -12.81 18.75 4.90
CA ILE A 171 -11.95 17.71 5.47
C ILE A 171 -11.11 17.13 4.32
N PRO A 172 -9.78 17.34 4.31
CA PRO A 172 -8.95 16.80 3.25
C PRO A 172 -8.89 15.28 3.36
N CYS A 173 -9.07 14.59 2.25
CA CYS A 173 -8.86 13.15 2.12
C CYS A 173 -8.41 12.84 0.70
N ARG A 174 -7.76 11.69 0.49
CA ARG A 174 -7.33 11.26 -0.84
C ARG A 174 -7.45 9.76 -1.02
N VAL A 175 -7.59 9.33 -2.26
CA VAL A 175 -7.43 7.92 -2.63
C VAL A 175 -5.93 7.62 -2.63
N PRO A 176 -5.41 6.70 -1.80
CA PRO A 176 -3.98 6.47 -1.69
C PRO A 176 -3.40 5.83 -2.95
N VAL A 177 -4.14 4.91 -3.58
CA VAL A 177 -3.74 4.22 -4.81
C VAL A 177 -4.94 4.18 -5.76
N GLN A 178 -4.95 5.04 -6.77
CA GLN A 178 -6.09 5.16 -7.70
C GLN A 178 -6.08 4.06 -8.78
N THR A 179 -4.89 3.66 -9.22
CA THR A 179 -4.74 2.63 -10.24
C THR A 179 -3.62 1.72 -9.78
N PRO A 180 -3.93 0.48 -9.39
CA PRO A 180 -2.90 -0.52 -9.11
C PRO A 180 -1.90 -0.62 -10.27
N VAL A 181 -0.62 -0.79 -9.95
CA VAL A 181 0.47 -0.75 -10.92
C VAL A 181 0.26 -1.76 -12.06
N HIS A 182 -0.23 -2.97 -11.75
CA HIS A 182 -0.53 -4.00 -12.74
C HIS A 182 -1.63 -3.61 -13.75
N ARG A 183 -2.49 -2.64 -13.42
CA ARG A 183 -3.52 -2.10 -14.32
C ARG A 183 -3.01 -0.97 -15.21
N MET A 184 -1.84 -0.40 -14.94
CA MET A 184 -1.29 0.71 -15.73
C MET A 184 -0.86 0.22 -17.12
N PRO A 185 -1.15 0.95 -18.22
CA PRO A 185 -0.85 0.49 -19.58
C PRO A 185 0.60 0.05 -19.83
N ARG A 186 1.58 0.74 -19.23
CA ARG A 186 3.02 0.41 -19.36
C ARG A 186 3.46 -0.89 -18.67
N PHE A 187 2.64 -1.41 -17.76
CA PHE A 187 2.89 -2.67 -17.05
C PHE A 187 1.94 -3.78 -17.50
N ARG A 188 0.94 -3.48 -18.35
CA ARG A 188 0.11 -4.51 -19.01
C ARG A 188 0.96 -5.24 -20.03
N ARG A 189 1.16 -6.55 -19.86
CA ARG A 189 1.78 -7.42 -20.89
C ARG A 189 0.70 -8.23 -21.62
N PRO A 190 0.56 -8.10 -22.96
CA PRO A 190 -0.43 -8.85 -23.75
C PRO A 190 -0.20 -10.37 -23.82
N ASP A 191 1.01 -10.83 -23.50
CA ASP A 191 1.59 -12.12 -23.90
C ASP A 191 2.23 -12.90 -22.72
N SER A 192 2.11 -12.40 -21.50
CA SER A 192 2.61 -13.09 -20.31
C SER A 192 1.59 -14.14 -19.84
N LEU A 193 1.88 -15.41 -20.11
CA LEU A 193 1.23 -16.58 -19.45
C LEU A 193 1.35 -16.53 -17.91
N THR A 194 2.11 -15.59 -17.36
CA THR A 194 2.35 -15.34 -15.93
C THR A 194 1.58 -14.13 -15.36
N GLN A 195 0.74 -13.42 -16.14
CA GLN A 195 -0.05 -12.28 -15.66
C GLN A 195 -1.50 -12.28 -16.17
N PRO A 196 -2.35 -13.08 -15.52
CA PRO A 196 -3.37 -12.42 -14.74
C PRO A 196 -3.14 -12.86 -13.31
N ALA A 197 -2.24 -12.16 -12.60
CA ALA A 197 -2.24 -12.29 -11.15
C ALA A 197 -3.64 -11.86 -10.72
N TRP A 198 -4.44 -12.84 -10.30
CA TRP A 198 -5.66 -12.59 -9.57
C TRP A 198 -5.19 -11.91 -8.29
N LEU A 199 -5.30 -10.58 -8.25
CA LEU A 199 -4.90 -9.74 -7.12
C LEU A 199 -6.17 -9.16 -6.44
N PRO A 200 -7.07 -10.03 -5.96
CA PRO A 200 -8.38 -9.62 -5.46
C PRO A 200 -8.28 -8.60 -4.34
N GLU A 201 -7.30 -8.73 -3.45
CA GLU A 201 -7.16 -7.80 -2.33
C GLU A 201 -6.63 -6.45 -2.78
N THR A 202 -5.69 -6.44 -3.72
CA THR A 202 -5.23 -5.21 -4.39
C THR A 202 -6.39 -4.46 -5.05
N GLU A 203 -7.24 -5.17 -5.80
CA GLU A 203 -8.39 -4.55 -6.48
C GLU A 203 -9.38 -4.00 -5.45
N ARG A 204 -9.74 -4.82 -4.46
CA ARG A 204 -10.65 -4.45 -3.38
C ARG A 204 -10.14 -3.22 -2.62
N ALA A 205 -8.85 -3.20 -2.26
CA ALA A 205 -8.24 -2.04 -1.60
C ALA A 205 -8.27 -0.78 -2.48
N SER A 206 -8.08 -0.89 -3.79
CA SER A 206 -8.12 0.27 -4.70
C SER A 206 -9.51 0.92 -4.79
N ASP A 207 -10.55 0.11 -4.62
CA ASP A 207 -11.93 0.56 -4.67
C ASP A 207 -12.42 1.08 -3.32
N GLU A 208 -11.94 0.53 -2.20
CA GLU A 208 -12.46 0.85 -0.87
C GLU A 208 -11.61 1.86 -0.08
N CYS A 209 -10.30 1.96 -0.34
CA CYS A 209 -9.40 2.73 0.52
C CYS A 209 -9.55 4.24 0.35
N LEU A 210 -9.48 4.93 1.50
CA LEU A 210 -9.42 6.38 1.62
C LEU A 210 -8.42 6.78 2.71
N ALA A 211 -7.46 7.64 2.38
CA ALA A 211 -6.51 8.18 3.33
C ALA A 211 -7.09 9.42 4.01
N LEU A 212 -7.12 9.38 5.34
CA LEU A 212 -7.54 10.46 6.24
C LEU A 212 -6.30 11.17 6.82
N PRO A 213 -6.44 12.45 7.22
CA PRO A 213 -5.32 13.24 7.69
C PRO A 213 -4.99 12.89 9.15
N VAL A 214 -3.70 12.65 9.43
CA VAL A 214 -3.13 12.42 10.77
C VAL A 214 -1.87 13.24 11.02
N GLU A 215 -1.58 14.20 10.14
CA GLU A 215 -0.39 15.04 10.20
C GLU A 215 -0.25 15.82 11.51
N ALA A 216 1.00 16.15 11.87
CA ALA A 216 1.34 16.73 13.16
C ALA A 216 0.70 18.11 13.42
N GLY A 217 0.24 18.80 12.39
CA GLY A 217 -0.42 20.11 12.51
C GLY A 217 -1.89 20.07 12.94
N LEU A 218 -2.52 18.89 13.00
CA LEU A 218 -3.95 18.77 13.33
C LEU A 218 -4.21 19.03 14.82
N ARG A 219 -5.25 19.82 15.11
CA ARG A 219 -5.73 20.01 16.48
C ARG A 219 -6.76 18.95 16.82
N LYS A 220 -6.95 18.69 18.12
CA LYS A 220 -7.97 17.76 18.62
C LYS A 220 -9.39 18.04 18.10
N ARG A 221 -9.74 19.31 17.89
CA ARG A 221 -11.04 19.70 17.29
C ARG A 221 -11.18 19.24 15.84
N ASP A 222 -10.07 19.20 15.09
CA ASP A 222 -10.05 18.79 13.69
C ASP A 222 -10.24 17.26 13.60
N LEU A 223 -9.55 16.51 14.47
CA LEU A 223 -9.74 15.06 14.62
C LEU A 223 -11.18 14.70 15.06
N HIS A 224 -11.75 15.47 15.98
CA HIS A 224 -13.13 15.27 16.42
C HIS A 224 -14.13 15.53 15.28
N ARG A 225 -13.95 16.62 14.53
CA ARG A 225 -14.76 16.93 13.33
C ARG A 225 -14.64 15.83 12.28
N LEU A 226 -13.43 15.33 12.05
CA LEU A 226 -13.15 14.20 11.15
C LEU A 226 -13.92 12.95 11.58
N ALA A 227 -13.75 12.52 12.83
CA ALA A 227 -14.45 11.34 13.35
C ALA A 227 -15.97 11.47 13.26
N GLY A 228 -16.51 12.64 13.64
CA GLY A 228 -17.95 12.92 13.54
C GLY A 228 -18.47 12.86 12.10
N ALA A 229 -17.74 13.43 11.15
CA ALA A 229 -18.11 13.41 9.74
C ALA A 229 -18.09 12.00 9.16
N CYS A 230 -17.05 11.20 9.45
CA CYS A 230 -16.97 9.82 9.00
C CYS A 230 -18.10 8.95 9.60
N ASN A 231 -18.37 9.10 10.90
CA ASN A 231 -19.43 8.35 11.58
C ASN A 231 -20.83 8.66 11.04
N ALA A 232 -21.10 9.93 10.72
CA ALA A 232 -22.37 10.35 10.13
C ALA A 232 -22.58 9.76 8.72
N LEU A 233 -21.51 9.57 7.96
CA LEU A 233 -21.58 9.03 6.60
C LEU A 233 -21.64 7.50 6.58
N GLY A 234 -20.87 6.82 7.44
CA GLY A 234 -20.85 5.36 7.47
C GLY A 234 -22.17 4.71 7.88
N GLY A 235 -23.01 5.43 8.64
CA GLY A 235 -24.38 5.00 8.91
C GLY A 235 -25.28 4.94 7.66
N LEU A 236 -24.87 5.56 6.54
CA LEU A 236 -25.62 5.62 5.28
C LEU A 236 -25.17 4.59 4.23
N LEU A 237 -24.02 3.94 4.44
CA LEU A 237 -23.37 3.04 3.47
C LEU A 237 -23.36 1.57 3.92
N GLN A 238 -24.30 1.18 4.79
CA GLN A 238 -24.44 -0.23 5.18
C GLN A 238 -24.69 -1.09 3.92
N PRO A 239 -24.00 -2.23 3.75
CA PRO A 239 -24.24 -3.10 2.61
C PRO A 239 -25.70 -3.51 2.56
N ALA A 240 -26.27 -3.58 1.35
CA ALA A 240 -27.58 -4.18 1.16
C ALA A 240 -27.54 -5.61 1.70
N ALA A 241 -28.44 -5.93 2.63
CA ALA A 241 -28.57 -7.24 3.26
C ALA A 241 -28.89 -8.35 2.24
#